data_AF-A0A7K2BU26-F1
#
_entry.id   AF-A0A7K2BU26-F1
#
_cell.length_a   1.000
_cell.length_b   1.000
_cell.length_c   1.000
_cell.angle_alpha   90.00
_cell.angle_beta   90.00
_cell.angle_gamma   90.00
#
_symmetry.space_group_name_H-M   'P 1'
#
loop_
_entity.id
_entity.type
_entity.pdbx_description
1 polymer ?
#
loop_
_entity_poly.entity_id
_entity_poly.type
_entity_poly.pdbx_seq_one_letter_code
_entity_poly.pdbx_strand_id
1 'polypeptide(L)'
;MRAREALDAERVRTTPRGHYEGQPGFRLLSPTTGTLDTAEVAEQASADPDQTLALLADMAAAADRRMAALAARLAGRLALDLARAGASSAGGVGRLEPGRADLCSGDIDIDRSLDGLLEARAAGRPAALDELWVQRWRRPATAITLVVDRSGSMGGPRLAAAAVAAAACALRAPQQWSALAFGDQV
;
A
#
# COMPACT_ATOMS: atom_id res chain seq x y z
N MET A 1 1.61 -24.17 -33.03
CA MET A 1 0.41 -24.44 -32.23
C MET A 1 0.72 -25.17 -30.91
N ARG A 2 1.63 -26.17 -30.89
CA ARG A 2 1.98 -26.95 -29.67
C ARG A 2 2.77 -26.24 -28.56
N ALA A 3 3.51 -25.15 -28.86
CA ALA A 3 4.29 -24.42 -27.85
C ALA A 3 3.42 -23.55 -26.91
N ARG A 4 2.22 -23.17 -27.36
CA ARG A 4 1.28 -22.32 -26.62
C ARG A 4 0.46 -23.13 -25.61
N GLU A 5 0.21 -24.40 -25.91
CA GLU A 5 -0.43 -25.36 -25.00
C GLU A 5 0.50 -25.81 -23.86
N ALA A 6 1.82 -25.88 -24.10
CA ALA A 6 2.81 -26.18 -23.06
C ALA A 6 2.97 -25.03 -22.06
N LEU A 7 2.94 -23.78 -22.54
CA LEU A 7 2.91 -22.57 -21.70
C LEU A 7 1.58 -22.44 -20.93
N ASP A 8 0.50 -23.01 -21.46
CA ASP A 8 -0.79 -23.05 -20.79
C ASP A 8 -0.90 -24.11 -19.69
N ALA A 9 -0.09 -25.16 -19.73
CA ALA A 9 0.00 -26.16 -18.67
C ALA A 9 0.88 -25.69 -17.49
N GLU A 10 1.73 -24.69 -17.72
CA GLU A 10 2.56 -24.05 -16.70
C GLU A 10 1.86 -22.83 -16.06
N ARG A 11 0.67 -22.45 -16.58
CA ARG A 11 -0.18 -21.37 -16.05
C ARG A 11 -0.72 -21.72 -14.68
N VAL A 12 -0.22 -20.98 -13.68
CA VAL A 12 -0.64 -21.01 -12.28
C VAL A 12 -0.43 -22.39 -11.68
N ARG A 13 0.75 -22.63 -11.10
CA ARG A 13 0.93 -23.71 -10.13
C ARG A 13 0.02 -23.45 -8.93
N THR A 14 -1.23 -23.85 -9.07
CA THR A 14 -2.22 -23.80 -8.02
C THR A 14 -1.83 -24.87 -7.00
N THR A 15 -1.48 -24.44 -5.80
CA THR A 15 -1.06 -25.37 -4.76
C THR A 15 -2.32 -26.05 -4.17
N PRO A 16 -2.41 -27.40 -4.24
CA PRO A 16 -3.56 -28.12 -3.70
C PRO A 16 -3.59 -28.04 -2.17
N ARG A 17 -4.79 -28.12 -1.59
CA ARG A 17 -5.04 -28.02 -0.15
C ARG A 17 -4.10 -28.91 0.70
N GLY A 18 -3.85 -30.14 0.24
CA GLY A 18 -2.98 -31.10 0.94
C GLY A 18 -1.54 -30.62 1.17
N HIS A 19 -1.05 -29.65 0.39
CA HIS A 19 0.24 -29.01 0.63
C HIS A 19 0.28 -28.23 1.95
N TYR A 20 -0.84 -27.64 2.35
CA TYR A 20 -0.94 -26.82 3.56
C TYR A 20 -1.30 -27.63 4.81
N GLU A 21 -1.75 -28.88 4.65
CA GLU A 21 -2.13 -29.74 5.80
C GLU A 21 -1.00 -30.04 6.78
N GLY A 22 0.26 -29.94 6.32
CA GLY A 22 1.45 -30.05 7.15
C GLY A 22 1.92 -28.73 7.76
N GLN A 23 1.33 -27.59 7.41
CA GLN A 23 1.71 -26.31 8.00
C GLN A 23 1.06 -26.13 9.39
N PRO A 24 1.80 -25.59 10.38
CA PRO A 24 1.26 -25.31 11.71
C PRO A 24 0.00 -24.42 11.64
N GLY A 25 -1.03 -24.75 12.41
CA GLY A 25 -2.25 -23.93 12.52
C GLY A 25 -3.22 -24.01 11.33
N PHE A 26 -2.83 -24.56 10.17
CA PHE A 26 -3.68 -24.57 8.97
C PHE A 26 -5.04 -25.24 9.18
N ARG A 27 -5.09 -26.41 9.85
CA ARG A 27 -6.35 -27.14 10.08
C ARG A 27 -7.32 -26.38 11.00
N LEU A 28 -6.80 -25.56 11.89
CA LEU A 28 -7.60 -24.71 12.77
C LEU A 28 -8.19 -23.56 11.94
N LEU A 29 -7.35 -22.91 11.12
CA LEU A 29 -7.74 -21.74 10.32
C LEU A 29 -8.67 -22.10 9.15
N SER A 30 -8.51 -23.26 8.52
CA SER A 30 -9.36 -23.75 7.43
C SER A 30 -9.89 -25.15 7.74
N PRO A 31 -10.92 -25.27 8.60
CA PRO A 31 -11.42 -26.57 9.05
C PRO A 31 -12.08 -27.36 7.90
N THR A 32 -12.77 -26.68 6.98
CA THR A 32 -13.36 -27.28 5.79
C THR A 32 -12.90 -26.61 4.49
N THR A 33 -13.04 -27.32 3.37
CA THR A 33 -12.71 -26.79 2.04
C THR A 33 -13.50 -25.52 1.75
N GLY A 34 -12.83 -24.48 1.24
CA GLY A 34 -13.45 -23.21 0.92
C GLY A 34 -13.81 -22.32 2.12
N THR A 35 -13.50 -22.73 3.35
CA THR A 35 -13.79 -21.95 4.56
C THR A 35 -12.52 -21.46 5.24
N LEU A 36 -12.61 -20.31 5.89
CA LEU A 36 -11.60 -19.78 6.79
C LEU A 36 -12.29 -19.28 8.05
N ASP A 37 -11.92 -19.82 9.20
CA ASP A 37 -12.46 -19.41 10.49
C ASP A 37 -11.82 -18.09 10.93
N THR A 38 -12.60 -17.02 10.90
CA THR A 38 -12.10 -15.68 11.22
C THR A 38 -11.78 -15.50 12.70
N ALA A 39 -12.44 -16.25 13.60
CA ALA A 39 -12.17 -16.17 15.03
C ALA A 39 -10.82 -16.82 15.34
N GLU A 40 -10.59 -18.01 14.77
CA GLU A 40 -9.30 -18.69 14.90
C GLU A 40 -8.15 -17.87 14.27
N VAL A 41 -8.39 -17.23 13.12
CA VAL A 41 -7.40 -16.31 12.53
C VAL A 41 -7.03 -15.19 13.49
N ALA A 42 -8.01 -14.63 14.19
CA ALA A 42 -7.75 -13.58 15.17
C ALA A 42 -6.97 -14.10 16.39
N GLU A 43 -7.31 -15.30 16.87
CA GLU A 43 -6.61 -15.95 17.99
C GLU A 43 -5.15 -16.25 17.64
N GLN A 44 -4.91 -16.91 16.49
CA GLN A 44 -3.56 -17.21 16.01
C GLN A 44 -2.77 -15.94 15.72
N ALA A 45 -3.38 -14.91 15.11
CA ALA A 45 -2.72 -13.64 14.87
C ALA A 45 -2.35 -12.91 16.17
N SER A 46 -3.12 -13.09 17.24
CA SER A 46 -2.77 -12.55 18.56
C SER A 46 -1.60 -13.27 19.21
N ALA A 47 -1.40 -14.56 18.90
CA ALA A 47 -0.31 -15.36 19.42
C ALA A 47 0.99 -15.16 18.62
N ASP A 48 0.91 -15.29 17.29
CA ASP A 48 2.00 -15.07 16.36
C ASP A 48 1.48 -14.40 15.07
N PRO A 49 1.52 -13.06 14.98
CA PRO A 49 1.02 -12.32 13.84
C PRO A 49 1.84 -12.58 12.56
N ASP A 50 3.15 -12.76 12.67
CA ASP A 50 4.06 -12.95 11.54
C ASP A 50 3.83 -14.33 10.89
N GLN A 51 3.75 -15.38 11.72
CA GLN A 51 3.43 -16.73 11.25
C GLN A 51 2.03 -16.79 10.64
N THR A 52 1.03 -16.19 11.29
CA THR A 52 -0.34 -16.17 10.78
C THR A 52 -0.43 -15.45 9.44
N LEU A 53 0.25 -14.31 9.30
CA LEU A 53 0.29 -13.57 8.04
C LEU A 53 1.00 -14.36 6.94
N ALA A 54 2.12 -15.03 7.25
CA ALA A 54 2.84 -15.89 6.31
C ALA A 54 1.95 -17.00 5.75
N LEU A 55 1.21 -17.70 6.63
CA LEU A 55 0.29 -18.76 6.23
C LEU A 55 -0.88 -18.22 5.39
N LEU A 56 -1.47 -17.08 5.75
CA LEU A 56 -2.53 -16.43 4.96
C LEU A 56 -2.01 -16.00 3.58
N ALA A 57 -0.78 -15.49 3.48
CA ALA A 57 -0.14 -15.10 2.23
C ALA A 57 0.08 -16.32 1.31
N ASP A 58 0.52 -17.44 1.88
CA ASP A 58 0.67 -18.70 1.16
C ASP A 58 -0.66 -19.26 0.65
N MET A 59 -1.72 -19.19 1.45
CA MET A 59 -3.06 -19.62 1.07
C MET A 59 -3.71 -18.72 0.01
N ALA A 60 -3.28 -17.46 -0.12
CA ALA A 60 -3.78 -16.55 -1.15
C ALA A 60 -3.44 -17.04 -2.58
N ALA A 61 -2.46 -17.94 -2.73
CA ALA A 61 -2.11 -18.60 -3.99
C ALA A 61 -2.71 -20.01 -4.16
N ALA A 62 -3.59 -20.44 -3.24
CA ALA A 62 -4.17 -21.78 -3.27
C ALA A 62 -5.09 -22.01 -4.48
N ALA A 63 -5.21 -23.28 -4.89
CA ALA A 63 -6.10 -23.71 -5.99
C ALA A 63 -7.57 -23.38 -5.74
N ASP A 64 -8.00 -23.45 -4.49
CA ASP A 64 -9.36 -23.11 -4.09
C ASP A 64 -9.54 -21.59 -4.11
N ARG A 65 -10.20 -21.09 -5.15
CA ARG A 65 -10.44 -19.66 -5.35
C ARG A 65 -11.22 -18.98 -4.21
N ARG A 66 -12.12 -19.71 -3.54
CA ARG A 66 -12.89 -19.14 -2.42
C ARG A 66 -12.01 -18.96 -1.20
N MET A 67 -11.24 -20.01 -0.87
CA MET A 67 -10.27 -19.97 0.23
C MET A 67 -9.20 -18.90 -0.03
N ALA A 68 -8.66 -18.86 -1.26
CA ALA A 68 -7.65 -17.87 -1.66
C ALA A 68 -8.16 -16.43 -1.51
N ALA A 69 -9.40 -16.15 -1.92
CA ALA A 69 -10.00 -14.82 -1.77
C ALA A 69 -10.19 -14.43 -0.29
N LEU A 70 -10.61 -15.37 0.56
CA LEU A 70 -10.74 -15.14 2.00
C LEU A 70 -9.38 -14.91 2.66
N ALA A 71 -8.40 -15.74 2.34
CA ALA A 71 -7.02 -15.64 2.84
C ALA A 71 -6.40 -14.30 2.45
N ALA A 72 -6.51 -13.89 1.18
CA ALA A 72 -6.02 -12.60 0.69
C ALA A 72 -6.66 -11.41 1.44
N ARG A 73 -7.97 -11.46 1.69
CA ARG A 73 -8.68 -10.41 2.42
C ARG A 73 -8.23 -10.31 3.88
N LEU A 74 -8.00 -11.44 4.54
CA LEU A 74 -7.55 -11.48 5.93
C LEU A 74 -6.08 -11.08 6.05
N ALA A 75 -5.21 -11.58 5.16
CA ALA A 75 -3.81 -11.17 5.05
C ALA A 75 -3.69 -9.65 4.88
N GLY A 76 -4.47 -9.07 3.97
CA GLY A 76 -4.46 -7.63 3.71
C GLY A 76 -4.86 -6.80 4.94
N ARG A 77 -5.86 -7.25 5.72
CA ARG A 77 -6.25 -6.59 6.98
C ARG A 77 -5.15 -6.70 8.03
N LEU A 78 -4.64 -7.90 8.25
CA LEU A 78 -3.59 -8.13 9.25
C LEU A 78 -2.31 -7.35 8.91
N ALA A 79 -1.89 -7.31 7.64
CA ALA A 79 -0.75 -6.51 7.20
C ALA A 79 -0.93 -5.01 7.45
N LEU A 80 -2.14 -4.48 7.25
CA LEU A 80 -2.47 -3.08 7.58
C LEU A 80 -2.40 -2.83 9.09
N ASP A 81 -2.89 -3.76 9.90
CA ASP A 81 -2.88 -3.65 11.35
C ASP A 81 -1.44 -3.70 11.91
N LEU A 82 -0.59 -4.63 11.41
CA LEU A 82 0.84 -4.65 11.74
C LEU A 82 1.53 -3.34 11.34
N ALA A 83 1.30 -2.87 10.12
CA ALA A 83 1.94 -1.65 9.63
C ALA A 83 1.53 -0.41 10.44
N ARG A 84 0.28 -0.36 10.94
CA ARG A 84 -0.19 0.69 11.86
C ARG A 84 0.45 0.59 13.24
N ALA A 85 0.59 -0.61 13.79
CA ALA A 85 1.23 -0.82 15.08
C ALA A 85 2.70 -0.34 15.08
N GLY A 86 3.40 -0.52 13.96
CA GLY A 86 4.76 -0.04 13.77
C GLY A 86 4.90 1.40 13.27
N ALA A 87 3.78 2.11 13.06
CA ALA A 87 3.82 3.46 12.49
C ALA A 87 4.41 4.45 13.49
N SER A 88 5.62 4.96 13.22
CA SER A 88 6.12 6.14 13.91
C SER A 88 5.41 7.38 13.38
N SER A 89 5.02 8.29 14.29
CA SER A 89 4.48 9.59 13.88
C SER A 89 5.51 10.27 12.99
N ALA A 90 5.12 10.70 11.79
CA ALA A 90 6.01 11.40 10.87
C ALA A 90 6.51 12.70 11.53
N GLY A 91 7.67 12.61 12.17
CA GLY A 91 8.38 13.74 12.75
C GLY A 91 9.02 14.56 11.65
N GLY A 92 8.77 15.86 11.67
CA GLY A 92 9.36 16.81 10.74
C GLY A 92 8.66 18.16 10.86
N VAL A 93 9.42 19.19 11.17
CA VAL A 93 8.93 20.57 11.01
C VAL A 93 8.77 20.78 9.50
N GLY A 94 7.59 21.23 9.06
CA GLY A 94 7.43 21.62 7.65
C GLY A 94 8.44 22.71 7.29
N ARG A 95 8.66 22.98 6.01
CA ARG A 95 9.42 24.16 5.59
C ARG A 95 8.43 25.21 5.09
N LEU A 96 8.62 26.46 5.49
CA LEU A 96 7.91 27.56 4.88
C LEU A 96 8.49 27.76 3.47
N GLU A 97 7.65 27.62 2.45
CA GLU A 97 8.05 27.82 1.05
C GLU A 97 7.14 28.86 0.38
N PRO A 98 7.71 29.81 -0.38
CA PRO A 98 6.93 30.74 -1.19
C PRO A 98 6.36 30.03 -2.42
N GLY A 99 5.15 30.41 -2.81
CA GLY A 99 4.51 29.98 -4.04
C GLY A 99 3.59 31.08 -4.58
N ARG A 100 3.15 30.94 -5.83
CA ARG A 100 2.06 31.78 -6.34
C ARG A 100 0.78 31.47 -5.57
N ALA A 101 -0.04 32.50 -5.37
CA ALA A 101 -1.35 32.30 -4.77
C ALA A 101 -2.21 31.46 -5.72
N ASP A 102 -2.95 30.53 -5.13
CA ASP A 102 -4.01 29.78 -5.76
C ASP A 102 -5.23 29.87 -4.83
N LEU A 103 -6.30 29.13 -5.15
CA LEU A 103 -7.46 29.03 -4.25
C LEU A 103 -7.15 28.21 -2.98
N CYS A 104 -5.94 27.64 -2.88
CA CYS A 104 -5.50 26.85 -1.76
C CYS A 104 -4.71 27.72 -0.76
N SER A 105 -4.81 27.34 0.51
CA SER A 105 -4.35 28.09 1.69
C SER A 105 -2.89 28.59 1.64
N GLY A 106 -2.64 29.75 2.25
CA GLY A 106 -1.32 30.30 2.58
C GLY A 106 -1.44 31.75 3.06
N ASP A 107 -0.40 32.28 3.70
CA ASP A 107 -0.36 33.69 4.11
C ASP A 107 0.21 34.54 2.97
N ILE A 108 -0.43 35.65 2.63
CA ILE A 108 0.03 36.52 1.52
C ILE A 108 1.38 37.15 1.86
N ASP A 109 2.35 36.98 0.97
CA ASP A 109 3.65 37.65 1.01
C ASP A 109 3.51 39.01 0.32
N ILE A 110 3.30 40.06 1.11
CA ILE A 110 3.06 41.42 0.60
C ILE A 110 4.26 41.94 -0.18
N ASP A 111 5.47 41.69 0.32
CA ASP A 111 6.71 42.21 -0.28
C ASP A 111 6.91 41.62 -1.68
N ARG A 112 6.66 40.32 -1.84
CA ARG A 112 6.78 39.63 -3.12
C ARG A 112 5.61 39.89 -4.07
N SER A 113 4.44 40.24 -3.52
CA SER A 113 3.22 40.56 -4.28
C SER A 113 3.14 42.04 -4.67
N LEU A 114 4.07 42.87 -4.22
CA LEU A 114 3.96 44.33 -4.32
C LEU A 114 3.83 44.80 -5.77
N ASP A 115 4.65 44.27 -6.68
CA ASP A 115 4.61 44.64 -8.10
C ASP A 115 3.24 44.32 -8.72
N GLY A 116 2.73 43.10 -8.52
CA GLY A 116 1.42 42.69 -9.03
C GLY A 116 0.26 43.51 -8.45
N LEU A 117 0.33 43.85 -7.15
CA LEU A 117 -0.65 44.71 -6.50
C LEU A 117 -0.65 46.14 -7.06
N LEU A 118 0.54 46.70 -7.31
CA LEU A 118 0.68 48.03 -7.88
C LEU A 118 0.20 48.07 -9.33
N GLU A 119 0.53 47.07 -10.14
CA GLU A 119 0.06 46.95 -11.52
C GLU A 119 -1.47 46.82 -11.60
N ALA A 120 -2.07 45.94 -10.79
CA ALA A 120 -3.52 45.78 -10.74
C ALA A 120 -4.22 47.09 -10.32
N ARG A 121 -3.67 47.78 -9.31
CA ARG A 121 -4.16 49.09 -8.86
C ARG A 121 -4.06 50.16 -9.93
N ALA A 122 -2.95 50.25 -10.64
CA ALA A 122 -2.75 51.20 -11.73
C ALA A 122 -3.72 50.96 -12.89
N ALA A 123 -4.04 49.69 -13.16
CA ALA A 123 -5.03 49.29 -14.16
C ALA A 123 -6.49 49.37 -13.67
N GLY A 124 -6.74 49.76 -12.42
CA GLY A 124 -8.09 49.89 -11.86
C GLY A 124 -8.85 48.56 -11.73
N ARG A 125 -8.13 47.43 -11.59
CA ARG A 125 -8.69 46.09 -11.50
C ARG A 125 -8.25 45.39 -10.20
N PRO A 126 -8.98 44.37 -9.74
CA PRO A 126 -8.48 43.49 -8.68
C PRO A 126 -7.22 42.73 -9.14
N ALA A 127 -6.33 42.44 -8.19
CA ALA A 127 -5.16 41.59 -8.43
C ALA A 127 -5.60 40.15 -8.69
N ALA A 128 -5.02 39.54 -9.71
CA ALA A 128 -5.22 38.13 -10.02
C ALA A 128 -4.39 37.25 -9.06
N LEU A 129 -4.81 36.00 -8.84
CA LEU A 129 -4.14 35.11 -7.89
C LEU A 129 -2.69 34.79 -8.29
N ASP A 130 -2.44 34.65 -9.59
CA ASP A 130 -1.10 34.40 -10.14
C ASP A 130 -0.16 35.62 -10.03
N GLU A 131 -0.69 36.82 -9.77
CA GLU A 131 0.07 38.03 -9.48
C GLU A 131 0.51 38.11 -8.01
N LEU A 132 -0.18 37.37 -7.14
CA LEU A 132 0.09 37.32 -5.71
C LEU A 132 1.01 36.14 -5.36
N TRP A 133 1.73 36.32 -4.26
CA TRP A 133 2.58 35.32 -3.63
C TRP A 133 2.03 34.97 -2.25
N VAL A 134 2.16 33.70 -1.88
CA VAL A 134 1.81 33.19 -0.56
C VAL A 134 2.97 32.40 0.03
N GLN A 135 3.10 32.46 1.34
CA GLN A 135 3.95 31.60 2.15
C GLN A 135 3.11 30.46 2.69
N ARG A 136 3.56 29.22 2.46
CA ARG A 136 2.87 28.02 2.93
C ARG A 136 3.83 27.05 3.58
N TRP A 137 3.38 26.41 4.66
CA TRP A 137 4.10 25.28 5.24
C TRP A 137 3.97 24.08 4.32
N ARG A 138 5.05 23.76 3.61
CA ARG A 138 5.13 22.55 2.81
C ARG A 138 5.90 21.48 3.58
N ARG A 139 5.29 20.30 3.69
CA ARG A 139 6.02 19.08 4.01
C ARG A 139 6.30 18.38 2.69
N PRO A 140 7.57 18.27 2.24
CA PRO A 140 7.89 17.49 1.05
C PRO A 140 7.32 16.08 1.21
N ALA A 141 6.36 15.72 0.37
CA ALA A 141 5.84 14.36 0.34
C ALA A 141 6.88 13.48 -0.35
N THR A 142 7.42 12.50 0.37
CA THR A 142 8.22 11.45 -0.25
C THR A 142 7.29 10.59 -1.09
N ALA A 143 7.54 10.52 -2.39
CA ALA A 143 6.88 9.55 -3.26
C ALA A 143 7.55 8.18 -3.08
N ILE A 144 6.76 7.13 -2.83
CA ILE A 144 7.26 5.77 -2.62
C ILE A 144 6.71 4.85 -3.71
N THR A 145 7.57 4.10 -4.40
CA THR A 145 7.15 3.01 -5.28
C THR A 145 7.76 1.71 -4.80
N LEU A 146 6.92 0.75 -4.45
CA LEU A 146 7.36 -0.60 -4.09
C LEU A 146 7.23 -1.51 -5.31
N VAL A 147 8.29 -2.27 -5.60
CA VAL A 147 8.31 -3.27 -6.67
C VAL A 147 8.53 -4.65 -6.04
N VAL A 148 7.51 -5.50 -6.10
CA VAL A 148 7.46 -6.79 -5.37
C VAL A 148 7.58 -7.97 -6.34
N ASP A 149 8.57 -8.83 -6.13
CA ASP A 149 8.63 -10.11 -6.83
C ASP A 149 7.52 -11.05 -6.34
N ARG A 150 6.81 -11.71 -7.26
CA ARG A 150 5.83 -12.76 -6.98
C ARG A 150 6.19 -14.12 -7.59
N SER A 151 7.47 -14.32 -7.90
CA SER A 151 8.00 -15.63 -8.32
C SER A 151 7.66 -16.70 -7.29
N GLY A 152 7.68 -17.98 -7.70
CA GLY A 152 7.37 -19.09 -6.80
C GLY A 152 8.26 -19.16 -5.54
N SER A 153 9.39 -18.45 -5.51
CA SER A 153 10.28 -18.35 -4.35
C SER A 153 9.81 -17.36 -3.27
N MET A 154 8.78 -16.57 -3.55
CA MET A 154 8.31 -15.48 -2.69
C MET A 154 7.20 -15.87 -1.72
N GLY A 155 6.76 -17.13 -1.70
CA GLY A 155 5.72 -17.60 -0.78
C GLY A 155 6.01 -17.36 0.71
N GLY A 156 4.96 -17.42 1.51
CA GLY A 156 4.99 -17.50 2.96
C GLY A 156 5.55 -16.22 3.60
N PRO A 157 6.58 -16.32 4.45
CA PRO A 157 7.13 -15.17 5.17
C PRO A 157 7.61 -14.03 4.27
N ARG A 158 8.10 -14.32 3.06
CA ARG A 158 8.61 -13.30 2.13
C ARG A 158 7.47 -12.45 1.55
N LEU A 159 6.38 -13.09 1.13
CA LEU A 159 5.19 -12.40 0.65
C LEU A 159 4.51 -11.62 1.78
N ALA A 160 4.46 -12.20 2.98
CA ALA A 160 3.97 -11.50 4.17
C ALA A 160 4.78 -10.22 4.47
N ALA A 161 6.11 -10.31 4.48
CA ALA A 161 6.98 -9.15 4.67
C ALA A 161 6.77 -8.08 3.58
N ALA A 162 6.63 -8.49 2.32
CA ALA A 162 6.33 -7.57 1.22
C ALA A 162 4.97 -6.87 1.39
N ALA A 163 3.94 -7.59 1.85
CA ALA A 163 2.63 -7.03 2.13
C ALA A 163 2.67 -5.99 3.27
N VAL A 164 3.39 -6.27 4.36
CA VAL A 164 3.60 -5.31 5.47
C VAL A 164 4.37 -4.09 4.97
N ALA A 165 5.43 -4.28 4.18
CA ALA A 165 6.19 -3.18 3.61
C ALA A 165 5.32 -2.28 2.72
N ALA A 166 4.46 -2.87 1.88
CA ALA A 166 3.50 -2.13 1.05
C ALA A 166 2.52 -1.31 1.91
N ALA A 167 1.96 -1.93 2.95
CA ALA A 167 1.07 -1.27 3.89
C ALA A 167 1.77 -0.10 4.63
N ALA A 168 3.01 -0.30 5.10
CA ALA A 168 3.80 0.73 5.75
C ALA A 168 4.10 1.90 4.80
N CYS A 169 4.41 1.63 3.52
CA CYS A 169 4.63 2.67 2.51
C CYS A 169 3.36 3.50 2.27
N ALA A 170 2.20 2.83 2.15
CA ALA A 170 0.91 3.50 2.00
C ALA A 170 0.56 4.39 3.21
N LEU A 171 0.86 3.94 4.43
CA LEU A 171 0.67 4.73 5.64
C LEU A 171 1.63 5.93 5.73
N ARG A 172 2.88 5.76 5.28
CA ARG A 172 3.91 6.81 5.32
C ARG A 172 3.68 7.91 4.28
N ALA A 173 3.20 7.56 3.10
CA ALA A 173 3.03 8.46 1.96
C ALA A 173 1.62 8.35 1.34
N PRO A 174 0.55 8.68 2.09
CA PRO A 174 -0.84 8.40 1.67
C PRO A 174 -1.24 9.08 0.35
N GLN A 175 -0.59 10.18 -0.01
CA GLN A 175 -0.88 10.94 -1.24
C GLN A 175 0.03 10.55 -2.42
N GLN A 176 1.15 9.86 -2.18
CA GLN A 176 2.19 9.62 -3.18
C GLN A 176 2.81 8.23 -2.98
N TRP A 177 2.03 7.18 -3.21
CA TRP A 177 2.54 5.82 -3.18
C TRP A 177 2.03 5.00 -4.36
N SER A 178 2.82 4.02 -4.78
CA SER A 178 2.39 2.98 -5.71
C SER A 178 3.03 1.64 -5.34
N ALA A 179 2.38 0.55 -5.69
CA ALA A 179 2.93 -0.79 -5.57
C ALA A 179 2.76 -1.52 -6.90
N LEU A 180 3.87 -1.94 -7.48
CA LEU A 180 3.93 -2.85 -8.63
C LEU A 180 4.34 -4.21 -8.10
N ALA A 181 3.76 -5.26 -8.62
CA ALA A 181 4.25 -6.60 -8.36
C ALA A 181 4.47 -7.30 -9.69
N PHE A 182 5.55 -8.07 -9.81
CA PHE A 182 6.00 -8.68 -11.06
C PHE A 182 6.27 -10.18 -10.89
N GLY A 183 5.84 -10.98 -11.85
CA GLY A 183 6.15 -12.40 -11.96
C GLY A 183 6.37 -12.76 -13.44
N ASP A 184 5.83 -13.86 -13.94
CA ASP A 184 5.88 -14.20 -15.38
C ASP A 184 5.13 -13.19 -16.27
N GLN A 185 4.29 -12.33 -15.67
CA GLN A 185 3.77 -11.09 -16.25
C GLN A 185 3.75 -10.00 -15.16
N VAL A 186 3.85 -8.73 -15.58
CA VAL A 186 3.69 -7.52 -14.76
C VAL A 186 2.23 -7.09 -14.77
#